data_AF-A0A8T5H9U1-F1
#
_entry.id   AF-A0A8T5H9U1-F1
#
_cell.length_a   1.000
_cell.length_b   1.000
_cell.length_c   1.000
_cell.angle_alpha   90.00
_cell.angle_beta   90.00
_cell.angle_gamma   90.00
#
_symmetry.space_group_name_H-M   'P 1'
#
loop_
_entity.id
_entity.type
_entity.pdbx_description
1 polymer ?
#
loop_
_entity_poly.entity_id
_entity_poly.type
_entity_poly.pdbx_seq_one_letter_code
_entity_poly.pdbx_strand_id
1 'polypeptide(L)'
;MATPEVLDEKPISMGDLKEELEKNRKKFGELNFRAERTNEYLEHLVKIKPKESKELVKKLHDLKIPRLRETHIFKIADLLPHKLELVKLLFQGTPLTISDDNCKKIVKVVEEFLPEKKEKEE
;
A
#
# COMPACT_ATOMS: atom_id res chain seq x y z
N MET A 1 -2.96 27.27 22.94
CA MET A 1 -3.48 26.01 22.37
C MET A 1 -2.65 24.89 22.96
N ALA A 2 -3.28 23.86 23.53
CA ALA A 2 -2.55 22.69 24.00
C ALA A 2 -1.98 21.96 22.78
N THR A 3 -0.68 21.69 22.77
CA THR A 3 -0.04 20.88 21.73
C THR A 3 -0.22 19.42 22.14
N PRO A 4 -1.06 18.63 21.45
CA PRO A 4 -1.22 17.23 21.78
C PRO A 4 0.11 16.49 21.61
N GLU A 5 0.41 15.57 22.53
CA GLU A 5 1.56 14.66 22.44
C GLU A 5 1.18 13.43 21.61
N VAL A 6 2.05 13.02 20.68
CA VAL A 6 1.85 11.82 19.86
C VAL A 6 2.36 10.61 20.62
N LEU A 7 1.46 9.71 21.01
CA LEU A 7 1.80 8.49 21.75
C LEU A 7 2.21 7.33 20.84
N ASP A 8 1.62 7.24 19.65
CA ASP A 8 1.86 6.17 18.67
C ASP A 8 1.51 6.68 17.26
N GLU A 9 2.24 6.18 16.25
CA GLU A 9 1.98 6.47 14.84
C GLU A 9 2.23 5.21 14.00
N LYS A 10 1.25 4.86 13.17
CA LYS A 10 1.33 3.69 12.29
C LYS A 10 0.97 4.07 10.87
N PRO A 11 1.75 3.61 9.87
CA PRO A 11 1.36 3.76 8.47
C PRO A 11 0.10 2.93 8.19
N ILE A 12 -0.68 3.38 7.20
CA ILE A 12 -1.83 2.66 6.66
C ILE A 12 -1.66 2.52 5.14
N SER A 13 -2.26 1.49 4.54
CA SER A 13 -2.26 1.34 3.08
C SER A 13 -3.28 2.27 2.44
N MET A 14 -3.17 2.48 1.13
CA MET A 14 -4.22 3.13 0.33
C MET A 14 -5.54 2.36 0.41
N GLY A 15 -5.49 1.03 0.49
CA GLY A 15 -6.67 0.19 0.68
C GLY A 15 -7.35 0.41 2.03
N ASP A 16 -6.56 0.53 3.10
CA ASP A 16 -7.05 0.83 4.45
C ASP A 16 -7.63 2.24 4.53
N LEU A 17 -6.96 3.22 3.93
CA LEU A 17 -7.43 4.60 3.88
C LEU A 17 -8.77 4.72 3.15
N LYS A 18 -8.95 3.99 2.04
CA LYS A 18 -10.23 3.93 1.32
C LYS A 18 -11.35 3.40 2.22
N GLU A 19 -11.08 2.33 3.00
CA GLU A 19 -12.03 1.79 3.97
C GLU A 19 -12.38 2.83 5.07
N GLU A 20 -11.39 3.60 5.52
CA GLU A 20 -11.58 4.61 6.58
C GLU A 20 -12.37 5.83 6.11
N LEU A 21 -12.15 6.30 4.87
CA LEU A 21 -12.96 7.37 4.27
C LEU A 21 -14.43 6.95 4.13
N GLU A 22 -14.70 5.71 3.73
CA GLU A 22 -16.05 5.16 3.65
C GLU A 22 -16.74 5.08 5.03
N LYS A 23 -16.00 4.69 6.08
CA LYS A 23 -16.52 4.71 7.46
C LYS A 23 -16.84 6.13 7.90
N ASN A 24 -15.95 7.08 7.63
CA ASN A 24 -16.17 8.50 7.95
C ASN A 24 -17.40 9.05 7.23
N ARG A 25 -17.59 8.70 5.95
CA ARG A 25 -18.78 9.10 5.20
C ARG A 25 -20.07 8.57 5.84
N LYS A 26 -20.09 7.30 6.24
CA LYS A 26 -21.24 6.69 6.92
C LYS A 26 -21.53 7.30 8.29
N LYS A 27 -20.47 7.68 9.02
CA LYS A 27 -20.58 8.19 10.40
C LYS A 27 -20.92 9.68 10.47
N PHE A 28 -20.37 10.48 9.58
CA PHE A 28 -20.39 11.94 9.65
C PHE A 28 -21.12 12.60 8.49
N GLY A 29 -21.56 11.84 7.47
CA GLY A 29 -22.22 12.35 6.27
C GLY A 29 -21.23 12.62 5.15
N GLU A 30 -21.35 13.75 4.47
CA GLU A 30 -20.48 14.05 3.33
C GLU A 30 -19.03 14.30 3.75
N LEU A 31 -18.09 13.81 2.93
CA LEU A 31 -16.68 14.12 3.10
C LEU A 31 -16.45 15.59 2.69
N ASN A 32 -15.50 16.25 3.36
CA ASN A 32 -15.07 17.57 2.91
C ASN A 32 -14.33 17.50 1.57
N PHE A 33 -14.14 18.66 0.92
CA PHE A 33 -13.49 18.75 -0.39
C PHE A 33 -12.15 18.00 -0.48
N ARG A 34 -11.28 18.09 0.54
CA ARG A 34 -9.96 17.45 0.51
C ARG A 34 -10.09 15.93 0.62
N ALA A 35 -10.92 15.45 1.53
CA ALA A 35 -11.20 14.03 1.70
C ALA A 35 -11.87 13.43 0.46
N GLU A 36 -12.74 14.18 -0.22
CA GLU A 36 -13.34 13.75 -1.48
C GLU A 36 -12.30 13.61 -2.60
N ARG A 37 -11.39 14.59 -2.75
CA ARG A 37 -10.28 14.50 -3.71
C ARG A 37 -9.35 13.32 -3.42
N THR A 38 -9.10 13.03 -2.14
CA THR A 38 -8.36 11.84 -1.75
C THR A 38 -9.12 10.57 -2.12
N ASN A 39 -10.43 10.51 -1.90
CA ASN A 39 -11.25 9.36 -2.28
C ASN A 39 -11.22 9.11 -3.79
N GLU A 40 -11.38 10.17 -4.60
CA GLU A 40 -11.26 10.11 -6.06
C GLU A 40 -9.89 9.55 -6.49
N TYR A 41 -8.79 10.03 -5.88
CA TYR A 41 -7.46 9.49 -6.13
C TYR A 41 -7.37 7.99 -5.81
N LEU A 42 -7.92 7.56 -4.67
CA LEU A 42 -7.90 6.17 -4.24
C LEU A 42 -8.75 5.25 -5.14
N GLU A 43 -9.85 5.74 -5.71
CA GLU A 43 -10.64 4.98 -6.68
C GLU A 43 -9.83 4.58 -7.92
N HIS A 44 -8.88 5.42 -8.34
CA HIS A 44 -8.04 5.14 -9.51
C HIS A 44 -6.77 4.34 -9.20
N LEU A 45 -6.19 4.50 -8.00
CA LEU A 45 -4.92 3.86 -7.66
C LEU A 45 -5.08 2.52 -6.93
N VAL A 46 -6.14 2.32 -6.16
CA VAL A 46 -6.32 1.10 -5.38
C VAL A 46 -6.74 -0.04 -6.31
N LYS A 47 -5.79 -0.90 -6.66
CA LYS A 47 -5.99 -2.02 -7.61
C LYS A 47 -6.53 -3.30 -6.97
N ILE A 48 -6.45 -3.40 -5.64
CA ILE A 48 -6.84 -4.59 -4.86
C ILE A 48 -7.78 -4.19 -3.73
N LYS A 49 -8.59 -5.13 -3.26
CA LYS A 49 -9.53 -4.88 -2.16
C LYS A 49 -8.79 -4.64 -0.84
N PRO A 50 -9.38 -3.92 0.13
CA PRO A 50 -8.76 -3.70 1.44
C PRO A 50 -8.34 -5.00 2.16
N LYS A 51 -9.13 -6.08 2.01
CA LYS A 51 -8.79 -7.40 2.57
C LYS A 51 -7.53 -8.01 1.93
N GLU A 52 -7.42 -7.92 0.61
CA GLU A 52 -6.26 -8.39 -0.17
C GLU A 52 -5.02 -7.56 0.19
N SER A 53 -5.17 -6.24 0.37
CA SER A 53 -4.08 -5.36 0.83
C SER A 53 -3.56 -5.76 2.21
N LYS A 54 -4.45 -6.04 3.18
CA LYS A 54 -4.07 -6.52 4.52
C LYS A 54 -3.35 -7.87 4.46
N GLU A 55 -3.82 -8.79 3.62
CA GLU A 55 -3.18 -10.09 3.42
C GLU A 55 -1.79 -9.95 2.78
N LEU A 56 -1.67 -9.10 1.76
CA LEU A 56 -0.40 -8.80 1.11
C LEU A 56 0.62 -8.20 2.08
N VAL A 57 0.21 -7.21 2.89
CA VAL A 57 1.06 -6.62 3.94
C VAL A 57 1.56 -7.70 4.91
N LYS A 58 0.68 -8.60 5.34
CA LYS A 58 1.05 -9.71 6.22
C LYS A 58 2.07 -10.64 5.57
N LYS A 59 1.82 -11.09 4.33
CA LYS A 59 2.76 -11.97 3.59
C LYS A 59 4.12 -11.30 3.39
N LEU A 60 4.15 -10.01 3.06
CA LEU A 60 5.38 -9.23 2.92
C LEU A 60 6.15 -9.11 4.24
N HIS A 61 5.44 -8.92 5.35
CA HIS A 61 6.04 -8.90 6.68
C HIS A 61 6.66 -10.26 7.05
N ASP A 62 5.96 -11.36 6.71
CA ASP A 62 6.40 -12.73 6.99
C ASP A 62 7.65 -13.15 6.18
N LEU A 63 8.01 -12.41 5.11
CA LEU A 63 9.28 -12.60 4.40
C LEU A 63 10.50 -12.25 5.26
N LYS A 64 10.33 -11.50 6.35
CA LYS A 64 11.40 -11.08 7.30
C LYS A 64 12.63 -10.52 6.58
N ILE A 65 12.40 -9.69 5.57
CA ILE A 65 13.47 -9.10 4.76
C ILE A 65 14.27 -8.11 5.63
N PRO A 66 15.59 -8.26 5.73
CA PRO A 66 16.41 -7.38 6.55
C PRO A 66 16.23 -5.90 6.19
N ARG A 67 16.14 -5.05 7.20
CA ARG A 67 16.04 -3.57 7.08
C ARG A 67 14.76 -3.06 6.39
N LEU A 68 13.83 -3.94 6.01
CA LEU A 68 12.52 -3.57 5.51
C LEU A 68 11.63 -3.18 6.70
N ARG A 69 11.19 -1.92 6.76
CA ARG A 69 10.30 -1.40 7.81
C ARG A 69 8.85 -1.42 7.33
N GLU A 70 7.90 -1.27 8.24
CA GLU A 70 6.47 -1.23 7.92
C GLU A 70 6.16 -0.24 6.79
N THR A 71 6.69 0.98 6.85
CA THR A 71 6.47 2.00 5.81
C THR A 71 6.85 1.53 4.40
N HIS A 72 7.90 0.71 4.27
CA HIS A 72 8.31 0.12 3.01
C HIS A 72 7.35 -0.99 2.56
N ILE A 73 6.87 -1.81 3.51
CA ILE A 73 5.90 -2.89 3.25
C ILE A 73 4.59 -2.31 2.72
N PHE A 74 4.06 -1.28 3.38
CA PHE A 74 2.85 -0.58 2.92
C PHE A 74 3.05 0.02 1.52
N LYS A 75 4.22 0.61 1.25
CA LYS A 75 4.53 1.15 -0.08
C LYS A 75 4.57 0.08 -1.18
N ILE A 76 5.10 -1.10 -0.89
CA ILE A 76 5.06 -2.25 -1.81
C ILE A 76 3.62 -2.69 -2.03
N ALA A 77 2.81 -2.79 -0.96
CA ALA A 77 1.41 -3.19 -1.05
C ALA A 77 0.56 -2.20 -1.87
N ASP A 78 0.84 -0.90 -1.78
CA ASP A 78 0.14 0.13 -2.54
C ASP A 78 0.53 0.16 -4.03
N LEU A 79 1.82 -0.04 -4.33
CA LEU A 79 2.34 0.11 -5.69
C LEU A 79 2.34 -1.18 -6.51
N LEU A 80 2.22 -2.34 -5.86
CA LEU A 80 2.20 -3.67 -6.49
C LEU A 80 3.33 -3.87 -7.54
N PRO A 81 4.61 -3.75 -7.14
CA PRO A 81 5.73 -3.94 -8.06
C PRO A 81 5.86 -5.41 -8.50
N HIS A 82 5.40 -5.71 -9.71
CA HIS A 82 5.39 -7.05 -10.31
C HIS A 82 6.66 -7.40 -11.10
N LYS A 83 7.71 -6.58 -11.01
CA LYS A 83 9.01 -6.83 -11.64
C LYS A 83 10.13 -6.47 -10.69
N LEU A 84 11.25 -7.19 -10.80
CA LEU A 84 12.42 -6.97 -9.98
C LEU A 84 12.95 -5.52 -10.09
N GLU A 85 12.96 -4.97 -11.29
CA GLU A 85 13.35 -3.58 -11.57
C GLU A 85 12.43 -2.58 -10.87
N LEU A 86 11.12 -2.84 -10.84
CA LEU A 86 10.15 -1.97 -10.15
C LEU A 86 10.37 -1.99 -8.64
N VAL A 87 10.69 -3.16 -8.06
CA VAL A 87 11.05 -3.24 -6.63
C VAL A 87 12.32 -2.45 -6.35
N LYS A 88 13.35 -2.56 -7.20
CA LYS A 88 14.59 -1.78 -7.07
C LYS A 88 14.34 -0.27 -7.19
N LEU A 89 13.53 0.14 -8.16
CA LEU A 89 13.16 1.52 -8.40
C LEU A 89 12.45 2.14 -7.19
N LEU A 90 11.58 1.36 -6.53
CA LEU A 90 10.82 1.76 -5.35
C LEU A 90 11.72 2.22 -4.19
N PHE A 91 12.93 1.66 -4.11
CA PHE A 91 13.91 1.96 -3.06
C PHE A 91 15.11 2.77 -3.57
N GLN A 92 15.10 3.20 -4.82
CA GLN A 92 16.16 4.03 -5.37
C GLN A 92 16.21 5.38 -4.63
N GLY A 93 17.40 5.77 -4.19
CA GLY A 93 17.60 7.00 -3.39
C GLY A 93 17.30 6.84 -1.89
N THR A 94 16.90 5.64 -1.43
CA THR A 94 16.82 5.33 0.00
C THR A 94 18.12 4.66 0.48
N PRO A 95 18.49 4.74 1.77
CA PRO A 95 19.66 4.04 2.31
C PRO A 95 19.46 2.51 2.42
N LEU A 96 18.34 1.99 1.89
CA LEU A 96 17.98 0.59 1.91
C LEU A 96 18.51 -0.12 0.66
N THR A 97 19.30 -1.16 0.86
CA THR A 97 19.71 -2.07 -0.21
C THR A 97 19.05 -3.42 0.03
N ILE A 98 18.29 -3.90 -0.96
CA ILE A 98 17.63 -5.20 -0.92
C ILE A 98 18.34 -6.11 -1.93
N SER A 99 18.69 -7.33 -1.51
CA SER A 99 19.31 -8.31 -2.42
C SER A 99 18.35 -8.77 -3.51
N ASP A 100 18.89 -9.18 -4.65
CA ASP A 100 18.08 -9.66 -5.78
C ASP A 100 17.18 -10.84 -5.40
N ASP A 101 17.64 -11.73 -4.52
CA ASP A 101 16.84 -12.84 -4.02
C ASP A 101 15.64 -12.38 -3.19
N ASN A 102 15.82 -11.33 -2.36
CA ASN A 102 14.72 -10.75 -1.60
C ASN A 102 13.76 -9.98 -2.50
N CYS A 103 14.26 -9.27 -3.51
CA CYS A 103 13.42 -8.64 -4.52
C CYS A 103 12.55 -9.68 -5.27
N LYS A 104 13.12 -10.83 -5.65
CA LYS A 104 12.37 -11.93 -6.28
C LYS A 104 11.27 -12.48 -5.35
N LYS A 105 11.55 -12.61 -4.05
CA LYS A 105 10.52 -13.04 -3.07
C LYS A 105 9.38 -12.03 -2.98
N ILE A 106 9.68 -10.74 -2.96
CA ILE A 106 8.66 -9.67 -2.96
C ILE A 106 7.79 -9.78 -4.21
N VAL A 107 8.41 -9.87 -5.39
CA VAL A 107 7.67 -9.98 -6.67
C VAL A 107 6.73 -11.17 -6.66
N LYS A 108 7.20 -12.35 -6.24
CA LYS A 108 6.35 -13.56 -6.16
C LYS A 108 5.13 -13.36 -5.28
N VAL A 109 5.31 -12.76 -4.10
CA VAL A 109 4.19 -12.47 -3.19
C VAL A 109 3.23 -11.46 -3.82
N VAL A 110 3.72 -10.42 -4.48
CA VAL A 110 2.89 -9.40 -5.13
C VAL A 110 2.09 -9.98 -6.32
N GLU A 111 2.68 -10.89 -7.09
CA GLU A 111 2.04 -11.52 -8.25
C GLU A 111 0.76 -12.28 -7.88
N GLU A 112 0.67 -12.85 -6.67
CA GLU A 112 -0.53 -13.53 -6.16
C GLU A 112 -1.75 -12.60 -6.01
N PHE A 113 -1.53 -11.29 -5.95
CA PHE A 113 -2.58 -10.28 -5.72
C PHE A 113 -2.80 -9.36 -6.92
N LEU A 114 -2.13 -9.60 -8.05
CA LEU A 114 -2.40 -8.81 -9.24
C LEU A 114 -3.83 -9.10 -9.71
N PRO A 115 -4.64 -8.07 -10.00
CA PRO A 115 -5.93 -8.29 -10.63
C PRO A 115 -5.66 -9.01 -11.95
N GLU A 116 -6.35 -10.14 -12.20
CA GLU A 116 -6.28 -10.83 -13.49
C GLU A 116 -6.47 -9.79 -14.59
N LYS A 117 -5.58 -9.80 -15.59
CA LYS A 117 -5.71 -8.95 -16.77
C LYS A 117 -7.11 -9.16 -17.35
N LYS A 118 -8.04 -8.25 -17.08
CA LYS A 118 -9.10 -7.97 -18.02
C LYS A 118 -8.43 -7.24 -19.17
N GLU A 119 -7.92 -8.00 -20.13
CA GLU A 119 -7.81 -7.53 -21.50
C GLU A 119 -9.21 -7.06 -21.89
N LYS A 120 -9.45 -5.76 -21.78
CA LYS A 120 -10.43 -5.09 -22.60
C LYS A 120 -9.63 -4.37 -23.67
N GLU A 121 -9.45 -5.08 -24.78
CA GLU A 121 -9.43 -4.44 -26.09
C GLU A 121 -10.70 -3.60 -26.20
N GLU A 122 -10.53 -2.31 -26.45
CA GLU A 122 -11.48 -1.44 -27.17
C GLU A 122 -10.71 -0.21 -27.68
#